data_AF-A0A4P0XXK3-F1
#
_entry.id   AF-A0A4P0XXK3-F1
#
_cell.length_a   1.000
_cell.length_b   1.000
_cell.length_c   1.000
_cell.angle_alpha   90.00
_cell.angle_beta   90.00
_cell.angle_gamma   90.00
#
_symmetry.space_group_name_H-M   'P 1'
#
loop_
_entity.id
_entity.type
_entity.pdbx_description
1 polymer ?
#
loop_
_entity_poly.entity_id
_entity_poly.type
_entity_poly.pdbx_seq_one_letter_code
_entity_poly.pdbx_strand_id
1 'polypeptide(L)'
;MRRMVLALLLSSYLPSADASMVIDGTRIIFPGDKKEIAVRATNMGETPSLTQVWVDDGRVQINRKRMRRRLLCCRRLCASNREKPELAPGV
;
A
#
# COMPACT_ATOMS: atom_id res chain seq x y z
N MET A 1 36.88 0.42 -20.84
CA MET A 1 37.13 -0.76 -19.97
C MET A 1 37.06 -0.44 -18.48
N ARG A 2 38.00 0.34 -17.90
CA ARG A 2 38.07 0.60 -16.44
C ARG A 2 36.80 1.25 -15.83
N ARG A 3 36.18 2.19 -16.55
CA ARG A 3 34.90 2.81 -16.18
C ARG A 3 33.70 1.85 -16.22
N MET A 4 33.74 0.86 -17.12
CA MET A 4 32.67 -0.15 -17.24
C MET A 4 32.75 -1.17 -16.12
N VAL A 5 33.97 -1.58 -15.73
CA VAL A 5 34.19 -2.44 -14.56
C VAL A 5 33.72 -1.76 -13.28
N LEU A 6 33.99 -0.47 -13.12
CA LEU A 6 33.53 0.30 -11.96
C LEU A 6 32.00 0.40 -11.89
N ALA A 7 31.34 0.62 -13.03
CA ALA A 7 29.87 0.67 -13.11
C ALA A 7 29.23 -0.69 -12.78
N LEU A 8 29.83 -1.79 -13.25
CA LEU A 8 29.35 -3.14 -12.93
C LEU A 8 29.45 -3.41 -11.42
N LEU A 9 30.60 -3.10 -10.81
CA LEU A 9 30.81 -3.27 -9.38
C LEU A 9 29.83 -2.43 -8.54
N LEU A 10 29.49 -1.22 -9.00
CA LEU A 10 28.54 -0.37 -8.28
C LEU A 10 27.10 -0.88 -8.38
N SER A 11 26.72 -1.48 -9.51
CA SER A 11 25.36 -2.02 -9.72
C SER A 11 25.03 -3.24 -8.84
N SER A 12 26.04 -4.04 -8.46
CA SER A 12 25.86 -5.20 -7.57
C SER A 12 25.53 -4.84 -6.12
N TYR A 13 25.67 -3.57 -5.72
CA TYR A 13 25.35 -3.09 -4.36
C TYR A 13 23.94 -2.51 -4.24
N LEU A 14 23.10 -2.59 -5.29
CA LEU A 14 21.73 -2.09 -5.21
C LEU A 14 20.88 -2.98 -4.29
N PRO A 15 20.27 -2.44 -3.23
CA PRO A 15 19.38 -3.21 -2.36
C PRO A 15 18.11 -3.64 -3.12
N SER A 16 17.52 -4.77 -2.73
CA SER A 16 16.21 -5.19 -3.21
C SER A 16 15.13 -4.25 -2.69
N ALA A 17 14.14 -3.95 -3.53
CA ALA A 17 12.94 -3.24 -3.13
C ALA A 17 11.84 -4.27 -2.88
N ASP A 18 11.59 -4.59 -1.61
CA ASP A 18 10.55 -5.54 -1.21
C ASP A 18 9.25 -4.80 -0.90
N ALA A 19 8.16 -5.22 -1.54
CA ALA A 19 6.83 -4.68 -1.29
C ALA A 19 6.18 -5.44 -0.13
N SER A 20 5.92 -4.76 0.99
CA SER A 20 5.32 -5.39 2.17
C SER A 20 3.80 -5.27 2.24
N MET A 21 3.19 -4.32 1.53
CA MET A 21 1.75 -4.06 1.60
C MET A 21 1.00 -4.69 0.43
N VAL A 22 -0.02 -5.49 0.74
CA VAL A 22 -0.88 -6.17 -0.24
C VAL A 22 -2.31 -5.66 -0.12
N ILE A 23 -2.94 -5.33 -1.25
CA ILE A 23 -4.36 -4.96 -1.34
C ILE A 23 -5.11 -6.13 -1.98
N ASP A 24 -6.32 -6.41 -1.51
CA ASP A 24 -7.15 -7.47 -2.06
C ASP A 24 -7.63 -7.10 -3.48
N GLY A 25 -7.02 -7.74 -4.49
CA GLY A 25 -7.36 -7.57 -5.91
C GLY A 25 -6.68 -6.38 -6.60
N THR A 26 -6.96 -6.20 -7.90
CA THR A 26 -6.36 -5.16 -8.74
C THR A 26 -7.34 -4.05 -9.12
N ARG A 27 -8.62 -4.21 -8.79
CA ARG A 27 -9.69 -3.25 -9.07
C ARG A 27 -10.75 -3.33 -7.98
N ILE A 28 -11.25 -2.16 -7.62
CA ILE A 28 -12.37 -2.01 -6.71
C ILE A 28 -13.57 -1.51 -7.51
N ILE A 29 -14.67 -2.26 -7.50
CA ILE A 29 -15.94 -1.86 -8.12
C ILE A 29 -16.81 -1.27 -7.01
N PHE A 30 -17.14 0.02 -7.11
CA PHE A 30 -17.99 0.71 -6.14
C PHE A 30 -19.46 0.63 -6.57
N PRO A 31 -20.34 -0.09 -5.85
CA PRO A 31 -21.76 -0.17 -6.20
C PRO A 31 -22.45 1.18 -5.97
N GLY A 32 -23.33 1.60 -6.88
CA GLY A 32 -23.97 2.92 -6.82
C GLY A 32 -24.93 3.13 -5.65
N ASP A 33 -25.41 2.05 -5.03
CA ASP A 33 -26.31 2.04 -3.87
C ASP A 33 -25.56 2.08 -2.52
N LYS A 34 -24.23 1.96 -2.52
CA LYS A 34 -23.42 1.95 -1.30
C LYS A 34 -22.82 3.32 -1.01
N LYS A 35 -22.80 3.69 0.27
CA LYS A 35 -22.14 4.94 0.73
C LYS A 35 -20.65 4.75 0.99
N GLU A 36 -20.25 3.55 1.38
CA GLU A 36 -18.87 3.18 1.64
C GLU A 36 -18.63 1.71 1.27
N ILE A 37 -17.36 1.38 1.02
CA ILE A 37 -16.89 0.01 0.88
C ILE A 37 -15.59 -0.14 1.67
N ALA A 38 -15.41 -1.29 2.31
CA ALA A 38 -14.17 -1.62 3.00
C ALA A 38 -13.18 -2.23 2.01
N VAL A 39 -11.95 -1.71 2.00
CA VAL A 39 -10.83 -2.29 1.25
C VAL A 39 -9.84 -2.80 2.26
N ARG A 40 -9.49 -4.08 2.16
CA ARG A 40 -8.47 -4.68 3.00
C ARG A 40 -7.10 -4.39 2.40
N ALA A 41 -6.20 -3.92 3.24
CA ALA A 41 -4.80 -3.80 2.93
C ALA A 41 -3.99 -4.40 4.09
N THR A 42 -3.07 -5.31 3.77
CA THR A 42 -2.37 -6.14 4.75
C THR A 42 -0.87 -5.95 4.59
N ASN A 43 -0.19 -5.60 5.69
CA ASN A 43 1.26 -5.59 5.73
C ASN A 43 1.75 -7.02 6.01
N MET A 44 2.35 -7.64 5.01
CA MET A 44 2.98 -8.97 5.05
C MET A 44 4.47 -8.90 5.41
N GLY A 45 5.03 -7.70 5.60
CA GLY A 45 6.40 -7.51 6.04
C GLY A 45 6.56 -7.75 7.54
N GLU A 46 7.79 -8.05 7.94
CA GLU A 46 8.14 -8.35 9.34
C GLU A 46 8.13 -7.12 10.25
N THR A 47 8.12 -5.92 9.68
CA THR A 47 8.14 -4.65 10.41
C THR A 47 6.86 -3.83 10.20
N PRO A 48 6.39 -3.08 11.21
CA PRO A 48 5.27 -2.16 11.04
C PRO A 48 5.50 -1.13 9.92
N SER A 49 4.47 -0.86 9.11
CA SER A 49 4.55 0.07 7.97
C SER A 49 3.54 1.22 8.09
N LEU A 50 3.97 2.45 7.79
CA LEU A 50 3.05 3.57 7.58
C LEU A 50 2.55 3.54 6.13
N THR A 51 1.25 3.31 5.93
CA THR A 51 0.64 3.34 4.60
C THR A 51 -0.26 4.57 4.45
N GLN A 52 -0.03 5.33 3.38
CA GLN A 52 -0.87 6.46 3.01
C GLN A 52 -1.64 6.14 1.73
N VAL A 53 -2.93 6.46 1.72
CA VAL A 53 -3.83 6.18 0.58
C VAL A 53 -4.40 7.48 0.04
N TRP A 54 -4.43 7.60 -1.29
CA TRP A 54 -5.13 8.65 -2.02
C TRP A 54 -5.94 8.04 -3.17
N VAL A 55 -6.95 8.78 -3.62
CA VAL A 55 -7.79 8.40 -4.76
C VAL A 55 -7.56 9.42 -5.86
N ASP A 56 -7.00 8.99 -7.00
CA ASP A 56 -6.58 9.89 -8.08
C ASP A 56 -7.50 9.85 -9.32
N ASP A 57 -7.63 11.05 -9.89
CA ASP A 57 -7.99 11.45 -11.26
C ASP A 57 -8.03 10.43 -12.40
N GLY A 58 -6.92 9.72 -12.55
CA GLY A 58 -6.52 9.10 -13.82
C GLY A 58 -5.98 10.11 -14.85
N ARG A 59 -5.79 11.39 -14.48
CA ARG A 59 -5.17 12.39 -15.36
C ARG A 59 -3.66 12.36 -15.19
N VAL A 60 -2.95 12.10 -16.28
CA VAL A 60 -1.48 12.03 -16.33
C VAL A 60 -0.81 13.38 -16.01
N GLN A 61 -1.55 14.49 -16.11
CA GLN A 61 -1.06 15.84 -15.80
C GLN A 61 -1.21 16.15 -14.31
N ILE A 62 -0.18 15.84 -13.53
CA ILE A 62 -0.06 16.15 -12.10
C ILE A 62 0.20 17.65 -11.88
N ASN A 63 -0.82 18.48 -12.14
CA ASN A 63 -0.87 19.81 -11.56
C ASN A 63 -1.42 19.68 -10.14
N ARG A 64 -0.51 19.54 -9.16
CA ARG A 64 -0.76 19.20 -7.73
C ARG A 64 -1.84 20.04 -7.02
N LYS A 65 -2.31 21.15 -7.61
CA LYS A 65 -3.32 22.05 -7.04
C LYS A 65 -4.79 21.63 -7.26
N ARG A 66 -5.10 20.46 -7.84
CA ARG A 66 -6.50 20.08 -8.11
C ARG A 66 -6.85 18.61 -7.85
N MET A 67 -6.44 18.04 -6.71
CA MET A 67 -7.10 16.83 -6.19
C MET A 67 -8.41 17.22 -5.48
N ARG A 68 -9.47 17.44 -6.26
CA ARG A 68 -10.83 17.66 -5.74
C ARG A 68 -11.68 16.44 -6.12
N ARG A 69 -11.84 15.48 -5.20
CA ARG A 69 -12.74 14.33 -5.36
C ARG A 69 -13.74 14.24 -4.21
N ARG A 70 -14.93 13.70 -4.51
CA ARG A 70 -16.03 13.42 -3.56
C ARG A 70 -15.88 12.09 -2.82
N LEU A 71 -14.92 11.25 -3.20
CA LEU A 71 -14.62 9.99 -2.50
C LEU A 71 -13.63 10.28 -1.37
N LEU A 72 -14.10 10.09 -0.14
CA LEU A 72 -13.30 10.22 1.07
C LEU A 72 -12.83 8.83 1.49
N CYS A 73 -11.52 8.62 1.56
CA CYS A 73 -10.97 7.49 2.29
C CYS A 73 -11.08 7.83 3.78
N CYS A 74 -12.07 7.28 4.47
CA CYS A 74 -12.22 7.51 5.90
C CYS A 74 -10.99 6.90 6.62
N ARG A 75 -10.21 7.73 7.32
CA ARG A 75 -9.06 7.29 8.12
C ARG A 75 -9.56 6.45 9.30
N ARG A 76 -9.85 5.17 9.09
CA ARG A 76 -9.62 4.20 10.17
C ARG A 76 -8.12 3.95 10.16
N LEU A 77 -7.41 4.47 11.17
CA LEU A 77 -6.01 4.14 11.40
C LEU A 77 -5.85 2.63 11.28
N CYS A 78 -5.06 2.16 10.30
CA CYS A 78 -4.60 0.78 10.24
C CYS A 78 -3.50 0.59 11.30
N ALA A 79 -3.88 0.68 12.57
CA ALA A 79 -3.10 0.19 13.68
C ALA A 79 -3.83 -1.05 14.20
N SER A 80 -3.51 -2.22 13.65
CA SER A 80 -3.88 -3.48 14.29
C SER A 80 -2.62 -4.32 14.45
N ASN A 81 -1.75 -3.84 15.33
CA ASN A 81 -0.87 -4.71 16.09
C ASN A 81 -1.68 -5.28 17.28
N ARG A 82 -2.80 -5.98 17.01
CA ARG A 82 -3.47 -6.77 18.05
C ARG A 82 -2.79 -8.12 18.10
N GLU A 83 -2.18 -8.39 19.25
CA GLU A 83 -1.79 -9.72 19.69
C GLU A 83 -2.82 -10.77 19.26
N LYS A 84 -2.30 -11.84 18.68
CA LYS A 84 -3.00 -13.08 18.37
C LYS A 84 -3.82 -13.52 19.59
N PRO A 85 -5.16 -13.63 19.53
CA PRO A 85 -5.88 -14.32 20.58
C PRO A 85 -5.50 -15.80 20.47
N GLU A 86 -4.76 -16.27 21.49
CA GLU A 86 -4.59 -17.69 21.79
C GLU A 86 -5.95 -18.37 21.67
N LEU A 87 -6.01 -19.38 20.81
CA LEU A 87 -7.19 -20.21 20.62
C LEU A 87 -7.45 -20.94 21.94
N ALA A 88 -8.41 -20.48 22.74
CA ALA A 88 -8.89 -21.27 23.87
C ALA A 88 -9.47 -22.58 23.31
N PRO A 89 -8.98 -23.76 23.72
CA PRO A 89 -9.61 -25.01 23.33
C PRO A 89 -10.97 -25.07 24.03
N GLY A 90 -12.03 -25.09 23.23
CA GLY A 90 -13.32 -25.58 23.70
C GLY A 90 -13.29 -27.10 23.70
N VAL A 91 -13.25 -27.69 24.89
CA VAL A 91 -14.08 -28.80 25.43
C VAL A 91 -13.60 -29.02 26.86
#